data_AF-A0AA39QTS3-F1
#
_entry.id   AF-A0AA39QTS3-F1
#
_cell.length_a   1.000
_cell.length_b   1.000
_cell.length_c   1.000
_cell.angle_alpha   90.00
_cell.angle_beta   90.00
_cell.angle_gamma   90.00
#
_symmetry.space_group_name_H-M   'P 1'
#
loop_
_entity.id
_entity.type
_entity.pdbx_description
1 polymer ?
#
loop_
_entity_poly.entity_id
_entity_poly.type
_entity_poly.pdbx_seq_one_letter_code
_entity_poly.pdbx_strand_id
1 'polypeptide(L)'
;MRKRVNEAFAVCAADGEHVLDMEVLAVDSFGIVAAGVHLITYVMTSDGRKYWIQRSSKNKATFPGELGSTASSSLISSELPLDGVAREADEEAEIPETYTRANVKACGTVSYYMWEYNDGRPGSWPHVQYNYET
;
A
#
# COMPACT_ATOMS: atom_id res chain seq x y z
N MET A 1 12.19 9.85 -6.89
CA MET A 1 11.02 9.48 -6.07
C MET A 1 9.80 10.18 -6.64
N ARG A 2 8.82 9.42 -7.13
CA ARG A 2 7.59 9.93 -7.73
C ARG A 2 6.79 10.73 -6.70
N LYS A 3 6.31 11.91 -7.06
CA LYS A 3 5.29 12.62 -6.28
C LYS A 3 3.95 11.99 -6.65
N ARG A 4 3.21 11.44 -5.68
CA ARG A 4 1.85 10.90 -5.86
C ARG A 4 0.79 12.00 -6.05
N VAL A 5 1.16 13.07 -6.76
CA VAL A 5 0.24 14.16 -7.10
C VAL A 5 -0.40 13.78 -8.43
N ASN A 6 -1.73 13.81 -8.51
CA ASN A 6 -2.55 13.33 -9.62
C ASN A 6 -2.76 11.79 -9.64
N GLU A 7 -2.73 11.13 -8.49
CA GLU A 7 -3.18 9.74 -8.37
C GLU A 7 -4.59 9.72 -7.78
N ALA A 8 -5.55 9.20 -8.56
CA ALA A 8 -6.93 9.06 -8.14
C ALA A 8 -7.14 7.73 -7.40
N PHE A 9 -7.99 7.75 -6.37
CA PHE A 9 -8.55 6.60 -5.68
C PHE A 9 -10.04 6.46 -6.05
N ALA A 10 -10.48 5.24 -6.30
CA ALA A 10 -11.88 4.93 -6.59
C ALA A 10 -12.71 4.96 -5.29
N VAL A 11 -13.60 5.94 -5.17
CA VAL A 11 -14.58 5.98 -4.09
C VAL A 11 -15.77 5.12 -4.52
N CYS A 12 -16.04 4.05 -3.78
CA CYS A 12 -17.16 3.16 -4.05
C CYS A 12 -18.25 3.24 -2.98
N ALA A 13 -19.49 3.00 -3.39
CA ALA A 13 -20.61 2.78 -2.49
C ALA A 13 -20.49 1.43 -1.77
N ALA A 14 -21.35 1.19 -0.78
CA ALA A 14 -21.28 0.00 0.07
C ALA A 14 -21.50 -1.33 -0.70
N ASP A 15 -22.17 -1.27 -1.85
CA ASP A 15 -22.38 -2.40 -2.77
C ASP A 15 -21.23 -2.58 -3.78
N GLY A 16 -20.21 -1.72 -3.73
CA GLY A 16 -19.06 -1.75 -4.62
C GLY A 16 -19.23 -0.93 -5.90
N GLU A 17 -20.35 -0.22 -6.09
CA GLU A 17 -20.53 0.67 -7.24
C GLU A 17 -19.52 1.84 -7.19
N HIS A 18 -18.81 2.10 -8.28
CA HIS A 18 -17.95 3.28 -8.41
C HIS A 18 -18.79 4.56 -8.38
N VAL A 19 -18.43 5.50 -7.51
CA VAL A 19 -19.15 6.77 -7.33
C VAL A 19 -18.38 7.91 -7.98
N LEU A 20 -17.10 8.04 -7.62
CA LEU A 20 -16.21 9.09 -8.14
C LEU A 20 -14.74 8.72 -7.94
N ASP A 21 -13.89 9.44 -8.65
CA ASP A 21 -12.45 9.44 -8.42
C ASP A 21 -12.05 10.63 -7.54
N MET A 22 -11.26 10.37 -6.50
CA MET A 22 -10.75 11.37 -5.57
C MET A 22 -9.23 11.34 -5.49
N GLU A 23 -8.56 12.48 -5.37
CA GLU A 23 -7.11 12.51 -5.12
C GLU A 23 -6.76 11.65 -3.89
N VAL A 24 -5.80 10.73 -4.03
CA VAL A 24 -5.46 9.75 -2.98
C VAL A 24 -5.11 10.41 -1.64
N LEU A 25 -4.48 11.59 -1.68
CA LEU A 25 -4.11 12.35 -0.48
C LEU A 25 -5.31 12.97 0.24
N ALA A 26 -6.47 13.06 -0.40
CA ALA A 26 -7.69 13.61 0.17
C ALA A 26 -8.61 12.55 0.80
N VAL A 27 -8.49 11.27 0.39
CA VAL A 27 -9.38 10.16 0.80
C VAL A 27 -9.51 10.07 2.32
N ASP A 28 -8.37 10.10 3.02
CA ASP A 28 -8.27 10.04 4.48
C ASP A 28 -8.92 11.23 5.20
N SER A 29 -9.08 12.37 4.51
CA SER A 29 -9.75 13.56 5.09
C SER A 29 -11.27 13.46 5.10
N PHE A 30 -11.85 12.57 4.29
CA PHE A 30 -13.30 12.37 4.19
C PHE A 30 -13.79 11.10 4.90
N GLY A 31 -12.91 10.36 5.58
CA GLY A 31 -13.26 9.11 6.25
C GLY A 31 -13.69 8.01 5.28
N ILE A 32 -13.24 8.08 4.04
CA ILE A 32 -13.50 7.08 3.00
C ILE A 32 -12.61 5.87 3.28
N VAL A 33 -13.17 4.66 3.16
CA VAL A 33 -12.41 3.42 3.33
C VAL A 33 -11.41 3.30 2.19
N ALA A 34 -10.14 3.56 2.50
CA ALA A 34 -9.05 3.45 1.55
C ALA A 34 -8.58 1.99 1.45
N ALA A 35 -8.17 1.58 0.25
CA ALA A 35 -7.64 0.25 -0.01
C ALA A 35 -6.18 0.34 -0.47
N GLY A 36 -5.37 -0.62 -0.05
CA GLY A 36 -3.95 -0.68 -0.38
C GLY A 36 -3.42 -2.11 -0.45
N VAL A 37 -2.16 -2.22 -0.87
CA VAL A 37 -1.43 -3.47 -1.01
C VAL A 37 -0.18 -3.43 -0.14
N HIS A 38 0.20 -4.58 0.38
CA HIS A 38 1.36 -4.71 1.25
C HIS A 38 2.12 -6.00 0.93
N LEU A 39 3.41 -5.88 0.58
CA LEU A 39 4.26 -6.98 0.20
C LEU A 39 5.37 -7.21 1.23
N ILE A 40 5.47 -8.43 1.74
CA ILE A 40 6.63 -8.89 2.52
C ILE A 40 7.34 -9.98 1.72
N THR A 41 8.60 -9.75 1.35
CA THR A 41 9.44 -10.77 0.74
C THR A 41 10.44 -11.31 1.74
N TYR A 42 10.77 -12.60 1.60
CA TYR A 42 11.77 -13.26 2.41
C TYR A 42 12.55 -14.29 1.62
N VAL A 43 13.70 -14.67 2.16
CA VAL A 43 14.49 -15.80 1.68
C VAL A 43 14.63 -16.82 2.80
N MET A 44 14.58 -18.09 2.44
CA MET A 44 14.90 -19.19 3.34
C MET A 44 16.42 -19.39 3.37
N THR A 45 17.01 -19.30 4.57
CA THR A 45 18.44 -19.55 4.79
C THR A 45 18.64 -20.68 5.78
N SER A 46 19.88 -21.14 5.98
CA SER A 46 20.22 -22.11 7.05
C SER A 46 19.81 -21.63 8.44
N ASP A 47 19.78 -20.31 8.66
CA ASP A 47 19.46 -19.68 9.94
C ASP A 47 17.95 -19.40 10.09
N GLY A 48 17.14 -19.76 9.09
CA GLY A 48 15.71 -19.46 9.03
C GLY A 48 15.35 -18.37 8.00
N ARG A 49 14.16 -17.80 8.17
CA ARG A 49 13.61 -16.76 7.28
C ARG A 49 14.35 -15.44 7.50
N LYS A 50 14.84 -14.83 6.41
CA LYS A 50 15.36 -13.46 6.41
C LYS A 50 14.46 -12.59 5.55
N TYR A 51 13.96 -11.50 6.13
CA TYR A 51 12.98 -10.60 5.52
C TYR A 51 13.67 -9.39 4.89
N TRP A 52 13.17 -8.95 3.73
CA TRP A 52 13.56 -7.68 3.13
C TRP A 52 12.76 -6.54 3.74
N ILE A 53 13.43 -5.77 4.59
CA ILE A 53 12.85 -4.60 5.27
C ILE A 53 13.39 -3.35 4.59
N GLN A 54 12.48 -2.52 4.06
CA GLN A 54 12.86 -1.23 3.48
C GLN A 54 13.02 -0.17 4.57
N ARG A 55 13.82 0.86 4.30
CA ARG A 55 13.84 2.08 5.10
C ARG A 55 13.34 3.22 4.22
N SER A 56 12.27 3.88 4.64
CA SER A 56 11.69 4.96 3.84
C SER A 56 12.66 6.13 3.70
N SER A 57 12.54 6.85 2.57
CA SER A 57 13.27 8.10 2.37
C SER A 57 12.91 9.11 3.45
N LYS A 58 13.90 9.87 3.93
CA LYS A 58 13.68 10.99 4.88
C LYS A 58 12.80 12.10 4.30
N ASN A 59 12.60 12.11 2.98
CA ASN A 59 11.78 13.09 2.28
C ASN A 59 10.37 12.55 1.95
N LYS A 60 9.99 11.34 2.43
CA LYS A 60 8.63 10.79 2.24
C LYS A 60 7.64 11.63 3.07
N ALA A 61 6.46 11.91 2.52
CA ALA A 61 5.44 12.71 3.19
C ALA A 61 4.89 12.01 4.45
N THR A 62 4.81 10.69 4.41
CA THR A 62 4.35 9.84 5.52
C THR A 62 5.49 8.97 6.03
N PHE A 63 5.65 8.92 7.35
CA PHE A 63 6.63 8.08 8.07
C PHE A 63 8.07 8.15 7.53
N PRO A 64 8.70 9.34 7.50
CA PRO A 64 10.04 9.52 6.93
C PRO A 64 11.14 8.85 7.76
N GLY A 65 11.98 8.02 7.13
CA GLY A 65 13.10 7.33 7.78
C GLY A 65 12.75 6.04 8.55
N GLU A 66 11.46 5.71 8.61
CA GLU A 66 10.93 4.54 9.30
C GLU A 66 11.21 3.23 8.54
N LEU A 67 11.18 2.11 9.26
CA LEU A 67 11.24 0.78 8.68
C LEU A 67 9.87 0.39 8.12
N GLY A 68 9.86 -0.19 6.93
CA GLY A 68 8.65 -0.66 6.25
C GLY A 68 8.81 -2.07 5.70
N SER A 69 7.75 -2.56 5.08
CA SER A 69 7.73 -3.82 4.34
C SER A 69 8.54 -3.75 3.05
N THR A 70 8.54 -4.79 2.23
CA THR A 70 9.32 -4.76 0.98
C THR A 70 8.77 -3.74 -0.01
N ALA A 71 7.45 -3.68 -0.17
CA ALA A 71 6.75 -2.68 -0.98
C ALA A 71 5.35 -2.46 -0.42
N SER A 72 4.84 -1.23 -0.48
CA SER A 72 3.50 -0.90 0.05
C SER A 72 2.89 0.32 -0.63
N SER A 73 1.63 0.23 -1.02
CA SER A 73 0.93 1.30 -1.75
C SER A 73 -0.54 1.39 -1.39
N SER A 74 -1.12 2.57 -1.52
CA SER A 74 -2.56 2.69 -1.75
C SER A 74 -2.87 2.24 -3.18
N LEU A 75 -4.05 1.64 -3.39
CA LEU A 75 -4.54 1.33 -4.73
C LEU A 75 -4.95 2.61 -5.44
N ILE A 76 -4.67 2.70 -6.74
CA ILE A 76 -5.24 3.76 -7.58
C ILE A 76 -6.58 3.32 -8.16
N SER A 77 -7.35 4.27 -8.70
CA SER A 77 -8.67 4.01 -9.27
C SER A 77 -8.58 2.93 -10.35
N SER A 78 -9.50 1.97 -10.28
CA SER A 78 -9.58 0.82 -11.19
C SER A 78 -8.37 -0.13 -11.15
N GLU A 79 -7.45 0.00 -10.19
CA GLU A 79 -6.31 -0.91 -10.03
C GLU A 79 -6.72 -2.17 -9.24
N LEU A 80 -6.43 -3.35 -9.80
CA LEU A 80 -6.59 -4.59 -9.05
C LEU A 80 -5.46 -4.75 -8.03
N PRO A 81 -5.72 -5.37 -6.86
CA PRO A 81 -4.68 -5.62 -5.85
C PRO A 81 -3.40 -6.29 -6.38
N LEU A 82 -3.52 -7.25 -7.30
CA LEU A 82 -2.35 -7.91 -7.90
C LEU A 82 -1.55 -6.97 -8.82
N ASP A 83 -2.22 -6.04 -9.49
CA ASP A 83 -1.57 -5.04 -10.34
C ASP A 83 -0.82 -4.01 -9.49
N GLY A 84 -1.47 -3.54 -8.42
CA GLY A 84 -0.87 -2.58 -7.50
C GLY A 84 0.37 -3.12 -6.79
N VAL A 85 0.34 -4.39 -6.35
CA VAL A 85 1.52 -4.99 -5.69
C VAL A 85 2.65 -5.24 -6.68
N ALA A 86 2.35 -5.61 -7.93
CA ALA A 86 3.35 -5.79 -8.97
C ALA A 86 4.06 -4.48 -9.31
N ARG A 87 3.27 -3.42 -9.55
CA ARG A 87 3.79 -2.07 -9.81
C ARG A 87 4.65 -1.56 -8.66
N GLU A 88 4.16 -1.64 -7.42
CA GLU A 88 4.90 -1.11 -6.27
C GLU A 88 6.19 -1.90 -5.99
N ALA A 89 6.18 -3.22 -6.22
CA ALA A 89 7.39 -4.04 -6.06
C ALA A 89 8.48 -3.65 -7.08
N ASP A 90 8.10 -3.30 -8.31
CA ASP A 90 9.03 -2.80 -9.32
C ASP A 90 9.53 -1.39 -8.94
N GLU A 91 8.63 -0.48 -8.55
CA GLU A 91 8.94 0.91 -8.23
C GLU A 91 9.76 1.10 -6.93
N GLU A 92 9.47 0.36 -5.86
CA GLU A 92 10.11 0.52 -4.54
C GLU A 92 11.28 -0.46 -4.30
N ALA A 93 11.28 -1.64 -4.95
CA ALA A 93 12.22 -2.71 -4.66
C ALA A 93 12.93 -3.28 -5.89
N GLU A 94 12.71 -2.73 -7.09
CA GLU A 94 13.26 -3.22 -8.36
C GLU A 94 12.98 -4.71 -8.61
N ILE A 95 11.84 -5.21 -8.11
CA ILE A 95 11.38 -6.58 -8.35
C ILE A 95 10.48 -6.56 -9.59
N PRO A 96 10.88 -7.21 -10.70
CA PRO A 96 10.14 -7.13 -11.95
C PRO A 96 8.68 -7.55 -11.79
N GLU A 97 7.75 -6.79 -12.38
CA GLU A 97 6.31 -7.09 -12.30
C GLU A 97 5.99 -8.54 -12.70
N THR A 98 6.66 -9.07 -13.73
CA THR A 98 6.49 -10.45 -14.21
C THR A 98 6.87 -11.48 -13.15
N TYR A 99 7.93 -11.21 -12.38
CA TYR A 99 8.31 -12.04 -11.26
C TYR A 99 7.28 -11.94 -10.15
N THR A 100 6.88 -10.72 -9.76
CA THR A 100 5.91 -10.50 -8.68
C THR A 100 4.61 -11.24 -8.98
N ARG A 101 4.03 -11.05 -10.17
CA ARG A 101 2.77 -11.70 -10.59
C ARG A 101 2.84 -13.22 -10.58
N ALA A 102 3.99 -13.80 -10.91
CA ALA A 102 4.16 -15.25 -10.97
C ALA A 102 4.41 -15.90 -9.60
N ASN A 103 4.90 -15.15 -8.61
CA ASN A 103 5.44 -15.71 -7.37
C ASN A 103 4.71 -15.26 -6.10
N VAL A 104 4.06 -14.09 -6.08
CA VAL A 104 3.37 -13.63 -4.87
C VAL A 104 2.17 -14.49 -4.54
N LYS A 105 1.95 -14.69 -3.24
CA LYS A 105 0.79 -15.37 -2.68
C LYS A 105 0.00 -14.38 -1.85
N ALA A 106 -1.29 -14.29 -2.09
CA ALA A 106 -2.20 -13.56 -1.20
C ALA A 106 -2.24 -14.29 0.16
N CYS A 107 -1.91 -13.58 1.23
CA CYS A 107 -1.83 -14.15 2.59
C CYS A 107 -2.85 -13.56 3.57
N GLY A 108 -3.80 -12.75 3.06
CA GLY A 108 -4.95 -12.28 3.82
C GLY A 108 -5.15 -10.77 3.70
N THR A 109 -6.00 -10.24 4.56
CA THR A 109 -6.38 -8.82 4.57
C THR A 109 -6.33 -8.30 5.99
N VAL A 110 -5.80 -7.09 6.18
CA VAL A 110 -5.84 -6.39 7.46
C VAL A 110 -6.68 -5.13 7.30
N SER A 111 -7.65 -4.95 8.19
CA SER A 111 -8.47 -3.74 8.24
C SER A 111 -8.17 -3.02 9.56
N TYR A 112 -7.89 -1.73 9.48
CA TYR A 112 -7.60 -0.91 10.64
C TYR A 112 -8.18 0.49 10.48
N TYR A 113 -8.33 1.17 11.62
CA TYR A 113 -8.80 2.54 11.67
C TYR A 113 -7.86 3.33 12.56
N MET A 114 -7.34 4.44 12.03
CA MET A 114 -6.57 5.41 12.82
C MET A 114 -7.39 6.68 13.01
N TRP A 115 -7.29 7.24 14.22
CA TRP A 115 -8.06 8.39 14.68
C TRP A 115 -7.21 9.67 14.76
N GLU A 116 -5.93 9.59 14.40
CA GLU A 116 -4.97 10.71 14.37
C GLU A 116 -4.13 10.66 13.09
N TYR A 117 -3.82 11.83 12.55
CA TYR A 117 -2.81 12.04 11.52
C TYR A 117 -1.40 11.91 12.10
N ASN A 118 -0.40 11.70 11.23
CA ASN A 118 1.01 11.62 11.64
C ASN A 118 1.54 12.88 12.37
N ASP A 119 0.88 14.01 12.22
CA ASP A 119 1.22 15.27 12.90
C ASP A 119 0.41 15.52 14.19
N GLY A 120 -0.36 14.52 14.65
CA GLY A 120 -1.14 14.56 15.88
C GLY A 120 -2.48 15.28 15.76
N ARG A 121 -2.88 15.72 14.56
CA ARG A 121 -4.24 16.24 14.35
C ARG A 121 -5.28 15.11 14.39
N PRO A 122 -6.50 15.34 14.88
CA PRO A 122 -7.59 14.36 14.78
C PRO A 122 -7.87 13.98 13.31
N GLY A 123 -8.06 12.69 13.03
CA GLY A 123 -8.29 12.16 11.69
C GLY A 123 -9.25 10.97 11.67
N SER A 124 -9.60 10.53 10.46
CA SER A 124 -10.46 9.37 10.22
C SER A 124 -9.89 8.55 9.07
N TRP A 125 -9.05 7.58 9.38
CA TRP A 125 -8.27 6.82 8.38
C TRP A 125 -8.68 5.34 8.42
N PRO A 126 -9.87 4.97 7.90
CA PRO A 126 -10.23 3.58 7.69
C PRO A 126 -9.46 3.02 6.49
N HIS A 127 -8.70 1.96 6.72
CA HIS A 127 -7.89 1.31 5.69
C HIS A 127 -8.14 -0.20 5.64
N VAL A 128 -8.09 -0.74 4.41
CA VAL A 128 -8.05 -2.16 4.11
C VAL A 128 -6.78 -2.45 3.31
N GLN A 129 -5.92 -3.32 3.83
CA GLN A 129 -4.68 -3.73 3.17
C GLN A 129 -4.75 -5.18 2.71
N TYR A 130 -4.58 -5.40 1.40
CA TYR A 130 -4.39 -6.71 0.79
C TYR A 130 -2.93 -7.13 0.93
N ASN A 131 -2.70 -8.24 1.63
CA ASN A 131 -1.35 -8.69 1.98
C ASN A 131 -0.86 -9.79 1.04
N TYR A 132 0.40 -9.65 0.65
CA TYR A 132 1.11 -10.56 -0.22
C TYR A 132 2.46 -10.97 0.38
N GLU A 133 2.87 -12.20 0.09
CA GLU A 133 4.21 -12.71 0.39
C GLU A 133 4.83 -13.44 -0.79
N THR A 134 6.17 -13.52 -0.85
CA THR A 134 6.92 -14.37 -1.81
C THR A 134 7.63 -15.51 -1.09
#